data_AF-A0A352PRE5-F1
#
_entry.id   AF-A0A352PRE5-F1
#
_cell.length_a   1.000
_cell.length_b   1.000
_cell.length_c   1.000
_cell.angle_alpha   90.00
_cell.angle_beta   90.00
_cell.angle_gamma   90.00
#
_symmetry.space_group_name_H-M   'P 1'
#
loop_
_entity.id
_entity.type
_entity.pdbx_description
1 polymer ?
#
loop_
_entity_poly.entity_id
_entity_poly.type
_entity_poly.pdbx_seq_one_letter_code
_entity_poly.pdbx_strand_id
1 'polypeptide(L)' 'SKSLGNFFTIRDILQQVNPEALRLFVLSKHYRSPVDFSDESIGEAERGLERLYGTLATVQRR' A
#
# COMPACT_ATOMS: atom_id res chain seq x y z
N SER A 1 18.33 13.74 -13.48
CA SER A 1 18.37 12.30 -13.19
C SER A 1 17.14 11.64 -13.81
N LYS A 2 17.23 11.25 -15.09
CA LYS A 2 16.18 10.54 -15.86
C LYS A 2 16.66 9.14 -16.26
N SER A 3 17.73 8.65 -15.62
CA SER A 3 18.58 7.58 -16.12
C SER A 3 18.67 6.34 -15.22
N LEU A 4 17.77 6.20 -14.24
CA LEU A 4 17.53 4.93 -13.55
C LEU A 4 16.01 4.75 -13.47
N GLY A 5 15.50 3.56 -13.80
CA GLY A 5 14.08 3.21 -13.89
C GLY A 5 13.29 3.25 -12.57
N ASN A 6 13.57 4.23 -11.71
CA ASN A 6 12.96 4.47 -10.41
C ASN A 6 11.73 5.40 -10.51
N PHE A 7 11.10 5.47 -11.68
CA PHE A 7 9.90 6.26 -11.90
C PHE A 7 8.83 5.36 -12.51
N PHE A 8 7.70 5.28 -11.82
CA PHE A 8 6.50 4.59 -12.28
C PHE A 8 5.31 5.51 -12.00
N THR A 9 4.29 5.44 -12.86
CA THR A 9 3.05 6.16 -12.60
C THR A 9 2.17 5.37 -11.64
N ILE A 10 1.18 6.05 -11.06
CA ILE A 10 0.12 5.38 -10.30
C ILE A 10 -0.59 4.33 -11.17
N ARG A 11 -0.77 4.58 -12.47
CA ARG A 11 -1.42 3.61 -13.35
C ARG A 11 -0.61 2.33 -13.50
N ASP A 12 0.72 2.45 -13.57
CA ASP A 12 1.62 1.31 -13.71
C ASP A 12 1.64 0.47 -12.45
N ILE A 13 1.74 1.11 -11.28
CA ILE A 13 1.79 0.37 -10.01
C ILE A 13 0.48 -0.35 -9.71
N LEU A 14 -0.66 0.26 -10.04
CA LEU A 14 -1.98 -0.35 -9.82
C LEU A 14 -2.22 -1.61 -10.67
N GLN A 15 -1.35 -1.93 -11.62
CA GLN A 15 -1.39 -3.24 -12.32
C GLN A 15 -0.79 -4.38 -11.46
N GLN A 16 -0.02 -4.04 -10.42
CA GLN A 16 0.76 -5.02 -9.65
C GLN A 16 0.32 -5.09 -8.19
N VAL A 17 -0.17 -3.99 -7.62
CA VAL A 17 -0.53 -3.91 -6.20
C VAL A 17 -2.01 -3.60 -6.00
N ASN A 18 -2.57 -4.09 -4.89
CA ASN A 18 -3.95 -3.78 -4.53
C ASN A 18 -4.12 -2.26 -4.29
N PRO A 19 -5.08 -1.58 -4.96
CA PRO A 19 -5.30 -0.13 -4.79
C PRO A 19 -5.54 0.30 -3.35
N GLU A 20 -6.24 -0.52 -2.56
CA GLU A 20 -6.52 -0.22 -1.15
C GLU A 20 -5.27 -0.35 -0.28
N ALA A 21 -4.40 -1.33 -0.58
CA ALA A 21 -3.13 -1.49 0.12
C ALA A 21 -2.18 -0.32 -0.18
N LEU A 22 -2.11 0.13 -1.44
CA LEU A 22 -1.36 1.34 -1.80
C LEU A 22 -1.89 2.57 -1.06
N ARG A 23 -3.22 2.72 -0.96
CA ARG A 23 -3.83 3.82 -0.22
C ARG A 23 -3.50 3.75 1.27
N LEU A 24 -3.62 2.57 1.88
CA LEU A 24 -3.27 2.34 3.27
C LEU A 24 -1.80 2.64 3.54
N PHE A 25 -0.90 2.22 2.65
CA PHE A 25 0.52 2.54 2.71
C PHE A 25 0.77 4.05 2.75
N VAL A 26 0.21 4.81 1.79
CA VAL A 26 0.39 6.28 1.72
C VAL A 26 -0.17 6.95 2.99
N LEU A 27 -1.34 6.52 3.47
CA LEU A 27 -1.96 7.07 4.68
C LEU A 27 -1.21 6.70 5.96
N SER A 28 -0.50 5.57 5.98
CA SER A 28 0.29 5.13 7.14
C SER A 28 1.52 6.00 7.41
N LYS A 29 1.98 6.76 6.41
CA LYS A 29 3.16 7.61 6.50
C LYS A 29 2.75 9.05 6.74
N HIS A 30 3.59 9.77 7.48
CA HIS A 30 3.34 11.19 7.72
C HIS A 30 3.47 11.97 6.40
N TYR A 31 2.43 12.71 6.03
CA TYR A 31 2.30 13.36 4.72
C TYR A 31 3.40 14.39 4.38
N ARG A 32 4.14 14.90 5.38
CA ARG A 32 5.27 15.82 5.17
C ARG A 32 6.64 15.13 5.10
N SER A 33 6.68 13.81 5.31
CA SER A 33 7.92 13.05 5.30
C SER A 33 8.16 12.44 3.92
N PRO A 34 9.42 12.30 3.48
CA PRO A 34 9.73 11.49 2.32
C PRO A 34 9.23 10.05 2.55
N VAL A 35 8.68 9.45 1.50
CA VAL A 35 8.12 8.10 1.53
C VAL A 35 9.00 7.19 0.69
N ASP A 36 9.56 6.18 1.33
CA ASP A 36 10.30 5.12 0.65
C ASP A 36 9.35 3.99 0.25
N PHE A 37 9.19 3.82 -1.06
CA PHE A 37 8.37 2.78 -1.66
C PHE A 37 9.23 1.54 -1.98
N SER A 38 8.77 0.37 -1.55
CA SER A 38 9.37 -0.93 -1.89
C SER A 38 8.27 -2.00 -1.91
N ASP A 39 8.55 -3.13 -2.56
CA ASP A 39 7.62 -4.28 -2.56
C ASP A 39 7.35 -4.79 -1.14
N GLU A 40 8.37 -4.72 -0.27
CA GLU A 40 8.24 -5.06 1.15
C GLU A 40 7.25 -4.14 1.86
N SER A 41 7.35 -2.82 1.64
CA SER A 41 6.50 -1.84 2.33
C SER A 41 5.04 -1.90 1.88
N ILE A 42 4.78 -2.28 0.63
CA ILE A 42 3.42 -2.61 0.17
C ILE A 42 2.95 -3.96 0.71
N GLY A 43 3.79 -4.99 0.72
CA GLY A 43 3.42 -6.27 1.30
C GLY A 43 3.03 -6.17 2.78
N GLU A 44 3.68 -5.29 3.53
CA GLU A 44 3.27 -4.94 4.90
C GLU A 44 1.87 -4.30 4.96
N ALA A 45 1.58 -3.37 4.05
CA ALA A 45 0.28 -2.74 3.95
C ALA A 45 -0.82 -3.74 3.56
N GLU A 46 -0.54 -4.68 2.65
CA GLU A 46 -1.47 -5.76 2.28
C GLU A 46 -1.80 -6.66 3.47
N ARG A 47 -0.78 -7.12 4.22
CA ARG A 47 -0.98 -7.89 5.46
C ARG A 47 -1.77 -7.08 6.50
N GLY A 48 -1.54 -5.77 6.57
CA GLY A 48 -2.32 -4.87 7.43
C GLY A 48 -3.79 -4.81 7.04
N LEU A 49 -4.05 -4.67 5.74
CA LEU A 49 -5.39 -4.62 5.16
C LEU A 49 -6.15 -5.93 5.39
N GLU A 50 -5.49 -7.07 5.20
CA GLU A 50 -6.06 -8.40 5.47
C GLU A 50 -6.52 -8.54 6.93
N ARG A 51 -5.70 -8.08 7.89
CA ARG A 51 -6.08 -8.08 9.32
C ARG A 51 -7.30 -7.20 9.60
N LEU A 52 -7.40 -6.04 8.96
CA LEU A 52 -8.54 -5.14 9.12
C LEU A 52 -9.83 -5.80 8.61
N TYR A 53 -9.81 -6.36 7.40
CA TYR A 53 -10.97 -7.06 6.84
C TYR A 53 -11.30 -8.34 7.59
N GLY A 54 -10.31 -9.11 8.07
CA GLY A 54 -10.53 -10.28 8.92
C GLY A 54 -11.22 -9.91 10.24
N THR A 55 -10.85 -8.78 10.85
CA THR A 55 -11.50 -8.25 12.04
C THR A 55 -12.93 -7.82 11.75
N LEU A 56 -13.15 -7.07 10.67
CA LEU A 56 -14.49 -6.64 10.24
C LEU A 56 -15.40 -7.84 10.00
N ALA A 57 -14.93 -8.85 9.25
CA ALA A 57 -15.68 -10.07 8.98
C ALA A 57 -16.01 -10.84 10.27
N THR A 58 -15.09 -10.87 11.24
CA THR A 58 -15.33 -11.49 12.55
C THR A 58 -16.41 -10.75 13.33
N VAL A 59 -16.39 -9.41 13.33
CA VAL A 59 -17.41 -8.58 13.98
C VAL A 59 -18.77 -8.75 13.31
N GLN A 60 -18.82 -8.83 11.98
CA GLN A 60 -20.07 -8.98 11.21
C GLN A 60 -20.70 -10.37 11.31
N ARG A 61 -19.91 -11.40 11.66
CA ARG A 61 -20.40 -12.77 11.89
C ARG A 61 -21.02 -12.99 13.28
N ARG A 62 -20.82 -12.04 14.20
CA ARG A 62 -21.41 -12.03 15.54
C ARG A 62 -22.72 -11.27 15.53
#